data_AF-A0A967LS19-F1
#
_entry.id   AF-A0A967LS19-F1
#
_cell.length_a   1.000
_cell.length_b   1.000
_cell.length_c   1.000
_cell.angle_alpha   90.00
_cell.angle_beta   90.00
_cell.angle_gamma   90.00
#
_symmetry.space_group_name_H-M   'P 1'
#
loop_
_entity.id
_entity.type
_entity.pdbx_description
1 polymer ?
#
loop_
_entity_poly.entity_id
_entity_poly.type
_entity_poly.pdbx_seq_one_letter_code
_entity_poly.pdbx_strand_id
1 'polypeptide(L)'
;MFFGTVYAAERAVEEFYKTFLREEDQSKYTIPMQLHVLGRVVESRAARWLAGAGVLAVVAVLVLGVRSIQRPPYTDSLLVLVAVGTVASWVSAVGGAWKDAPIEGFETLKFFRSPGIALVYALLLSRMTDDLLLLALASAGYTVATIETYKTFLFPSRPRGKFSDKPVLYPDMLRRRQAFVPLYVFLWAVILAGLGAGIRATL
;
A
#
# COMPACT_ATOMS: atom_id res chain seq x y z
N MET A 1 -11.70 -8.72 6.64
CA MET A 1 -11.12 -7.61 7.46
C MET A 1 -9.72 -7.91 7.99
N PHE A 2 -9.52 -9.01 8.73
CA PHE A 2 -8.22 -9.33 9.37
C PHE A 2 -7.02 -9.32 8.41
N PHE A 3 -7.08 -10.10 7.32
CA PHE A 3 -6.00 -10.18 6.33
C PHE A 3 -5.57 -8.80 5.82
N GLY A 4 -6.53 -7.99 5.33
CA GLY A 4 -6.23 -6.65 4.81
C GLY A 4 -5.62 -5.74 5.89
N THR A 5 -6.14 -5.79 7.12
CA THR A 5 -5.63 -4.94 8.21
C THR A 5 -4.19 -5.28 8.56
N VAL A 6 -3.88 -6.57 8.70
CA VAL A 6 -2.53 -7.05 8.99
C VAL A 6 -1.57 -6.70 7.84
N TYR A 7 -2.00 -6.89 6.60
CA TYR A 7 -1.20 -6.57 5.42
C TYR A 7 -0.89 -5.07 5.33
N ALA A 8 -1.87 -4.20 5.62
CA ALA A 8 -1.65 -2.76 5.65
C ALA A 8 -0.69 -2.34 6.77
N ALA A 9 -0.84 -2.91 7.96
CA ALA A 9 0.03 -2.63 9.09
C ALA A 9 1.48 -3.07 8.83
N GLU A 10 1.67 -4.28 8.29
CA GLU A 10 3.00 -4.78 7.90
C GLU A 10 3.65 -3.86 6.88
N ARG A 11 2.94 -3.49 5.80
CA ARG A 11 3.44 -2.57 4.79
C ARG A 11 3.78 -1.20 5.36
N ALA A 12 2.93 -0.65 6.23
CA ALA A 12 3.17 0.65 6.84
C ALA A 12 4.43 0.65 7.72
N VAL A 13 4.63 -0.40 8.53
CA VAL A 13 5.83 -0.57 9.35
C VAL A 13 7.07 -0.75 8.47
N GLU A 14 6.97 -1.56 7.42
CA GLU A 14 8.08 -1.83 6.51
C GLU A 14 8.54 -0.56 5.78
N GLU A 15 7.59 0.22 5.24
CA GLU A 15 7.90 1.49 4.57
C GLU A 15 8.42 2.55 5.56
N PHE A 16 7.84 2.66 6.76
CA PHE A 16 8.34 3.57 7.79
C PHE A 16 9.80 3.26 8.16
N TYR A 17 10.09 1.98 8.40
CA TYR A 17 11.44 1.52 8.71
C TYR A 17 12.42 1.85 7.57
N LYS A 18 12.08 1.50 6.33
CA LYS A 18 12.94 1.74 5.16
C LYS A 18 13.21 3.22 4.92
N THR A 19 12.19 4.07 5.06
CA THR A 19 12.28 5.50 4.75
C THR A 19 13.01 6.28 5.82
N PHE A 20 12.69 6.06 7.10
CA PHE A 20 13.15 6.96 8.18
C PHE A 20 14.25 6.38 9.07
N LEU A 21 14.26 5.06 9.30
CA LEU A 21 15.11 4.44 10.33
C LEU A 21 16.32 3.72 9.74
N ARG A 22 16.13 3.00 8.65
CA ARG A 22 17.17 2.14 8.06
C ARG A 22 18.32 2.96 7.49
N GLU A 23 19.54 2.50 7.75
CA GLU A 23 20.77 2.99 7.11
C GLU A 23 21.31 1.90 6.18
N GLU A 24 21.46 2.24 4.91
CA GLU A 24 21.85 1.29 3.87
C GLU A 24 22.41 2.05 2.67
N ASP A 25 23.34 1.42 1.94
CA ASP A 25 23.83 1.94 0.66
C ASP A 25 22.68 2.12 -0.34
N GLN A 26 22.43 3.37 -0.74
CA GLN A 26 21.38 3.73 -1.70
C GLN A 26 21.81 3.57 -3.15
N SER A 27 23.12 3.38 -3.44
CA SER A 27 23.65 3.24 -4.79
C SER A 27 23.10 2.02 -5.55
N LYS A 28 22.60 1.02 -4.81
CA LYS A 28 21.95 -0.17 -5.37
C LYS A 28 20.54 0.06 -5.89
N TYR A 29 19.93 1.20 -5.60
CA TYR A 29 18.61 1.56 -6.09
C TYR A 29 18.70 2.62 -7.20
N THR A 30 17.75 2.58 -8.14
CA THR A 30 17.48 3.72 -9.04
C THR A 30 16.68 4.79 -8.30
N ILE A 31 15.68 4.35 -7.51
CA ILE A 31 14.84 5.23 -6.70
C ILE A 31 15.26 5.05 -5.24
N PRO A 32 15.73 6.11 -4.55
CA PRO A 32 16.17 5.97 -3.18
C PRO A 32 15.06 5.43 -2.28
N MET A 33 15.42 4.50 -1.38
CA MET A 33 14.47 3.86 -0.46
C MET A 33 14.41 4.55 0.90
N GLN A 34 15.43 5.36 1.22
CA GLN A 34 15.41 6.29 2.34
C GLN A 34 14.64 7.57 1.98
N LEU A 35 14.32 8.36 3.00
CA LEU A 35 13.77 9.70 2.82
C LEU A 35 14.67 10.50 1.86
N HIS A 36 14.06 10.99 0.79
CA HIS A 36 14.73 11.77 -0.22
C HIS A 36 13.80 12.88 -0.72
N VAL A 37 14.39 13.96 -1.23
CA VAL A 37 13.68 15.09 -1.80
C VAL A 37 14.21 15.28 -3.22
N LEU A 38 13.31 15.20 -4.21
CA LEU A 38 13.65 15.32 -5.63
C LEU A 38 14.82 14.39 -6.03
N GLY A 39 14.73 13.11 -5.62
CA GLY A 39 15.74 12.08 -5.89
C GLY A 39 17.03 12.15 -5.04
N ARG A 40 17.20 13.17 -4.18
CA ARG A 40 18.39 13.31 -3.32
C ARG A 40 18.12 12.85 -1.90
N VAL A 41 18.92 11.90 -1.42
CA VAL A 41 18.79 11.30 -0.09
C VAL A 41 19.06 12.35 1.01
N VAL A 42 18.26 12.30 2.06
CA VAL A 42 18.50 13.11 3.26
C VAL A 42 19.55 12.40 4.12
N GLU A 43 20.80 12.85 4.01
CA GLU A 43 21.95 12.25 4.71
C GLU A 43 21.82 12.35 6.24
N SER A 44 21.28 13.47 6.74
CA SER A 44 21.12 13.68 8.18
C SER A 44 20.12 12.69 8.79
N ARG A 45 20.64 11.77 9.60
CA ARG A 45 19.85 10.81 10.38
C ARG A 45 18.83 11.51 11.28
N ALA A 46 19.23 12.59 11.95
CA ALA A 46 18.34 13.37 12.81
C ALA A 46 17.17 13.97 12.02
N ALA A 47 17.43 14.51 10.82
CA ALA A 47 16.37 15.03 9.96
C ALA A 47 15.39 13.93 9.52
N ARG A 48 15.89 12.74 9.18
CA ARG A 48 15.04 11.58 8.85
C ARG A 48 14.18 11.14 10.03
N TRP A 49 14.75 11.10 11.23
CA TRP A 49 14.01 10.74 12.45
C TRP A 49 12.94 11.78 12.81
N LEU A 50 13.26 13.06 12.72
CA LEU A 50 12.30 14.14 12.94
C LEU A 50 11.14 14.07 11.93
N ALA A 51 11.44 13.83 10.65
CA ALA A 51 10.41 13.63 9.64
C ALA A 51 9.55 12.40 9.94
N GLY A 52 10.16 11.28 10.34
CA GLY A 52 9.43 10.08 10.75
C GLY A 52 8.53 10.31 11.97
N ALA A 53 9.03 11.01 13.00
CA ALA A 53 8.23 11.39 14.16
C ALA A 53 7.05 12.30 13.75
N GLY A 54 7.26 13.23 12.84
CA GLY A 54 6.21 14.07 12.27
C GLY A 54 5.13 13.25 11.55
N VAL A 55 5.52 12.26 10.74
CA VAL A 55 4.57 11.35 10.07
C VAL A 55 3.77 10.55 11.09
N LEU A 56 4.40 10.00 12.14
CA LEU A 56 3.70 9.29 13.20
C LEU A 56 2.71 10.19 13.95
N ALA A 57 3.08 11.45 14.22
CA ALA A 57 2.20 12.41 14.85
C ALA A 57 0.97 12.72 13.97
N VAL A 58 1.17 12.92 12.67
CA VAL A 58 0.06 13.11 11.70
C VAL A 58 -0.85 11.90 11.67
N VAL A 59 -0.30 10.68 11.59
CA VAL A 59 -1.09 9.44 11.62
C VAL A 59 -1.87 9.33 12.93
N ALA A 60 -1.26 9.63 14.07
CA ALA A 60 -1.94 9.61 15.37
C ALA A 60 -3.10 10.61 15.42
N VAL A 61 -2.90 11.84 14.95
CA VAL A 61 -3.96 12.86 14.88
C VAL A 61 -5.09 12.42 13.96
N LEU A 62 -4.79 11.84 12.79
CA LEU A 62 -5.80 11.32 11.87
C LEU A 62 -6.60 10.17 12.50
N VAL A 63 -5.93 9.24 13.18
CA VAL A 63 -6.59 8.13 13.89
C VAL A 63 -7.51 8.64 15.00
N LEU A 64 -7.03 9.59 15.81
CA LEU A 64 -7.84 10.21 16.87
C LEU A 64 -9.00 11.01 16.30
N GLY A 65 -8.78 11.72 15.19
CA GLY A 65 -9.79 12.48 14.47
C GLY A 65 -10.89 11.58 13.90
N VAL A 66 -10.53 10.47 13.24
CA VAL A 66 -11.52 9.49 12.76
C VAL A 66 -12.29 8.88 13.93
N ARG A 67 -11.62 8.51 15.03
CA ARG A 67 -12.30 7.97 16.23
C ARG A 67 -13.25 8.96 16.87
N SER A 68 -12.92 10.25 16.90
CA SER A 68 -13.76 11.27 17.54
C SER A 68 -15.02 11.58 16.73
N ILE A 69 -14.95 11.43 15.40
CA ILE A 69 -16.10 11.63 14.51
C ILE A 69 -16.89 10.35 14.28
N GLN A 70 -16.40 9.16 14.67
CA GLN A 70 -17.04 7.86 14.43
C GLN A 70 -18.31 7.66 15.30
N ARG A 71 -19.46 7.79 14.65
CA ARG A 71 -20.88 7.62 15.02
C ARG A 71 -21.63 6.81 13.93
N PRO A 72 -21.61 5.48 13.98
CA PRO A 72 -22.26 4.63 12.97
C PRO A 72 -23.78 4.91 12.85
N PRO A 73 -24.42 4.60 11.70
CA PRO A 73 -23.86 3.95 10.50
C PRO A 73 -23.29 4.96 9.47
N TYR A 74 -22.15 4.62 8.87
CA TYR A 74 -21.46 5.43 7.84
C TYR A 74 -21.46 4.81 6.45
N THR A 75 -21.72 3.52 6.40
CA THR A 75 -21.46 2.62 5.29
C THR A 75 -22.39 2.84 4.10
N ASP A 76 -23.49 3.56 4.31
CA ASP A 76 -24.42 3.99 3.26
C ASP A 76 -23.97 5.27 2.52
N SER A 77 -23.04 6.05 3.09
CA SER A 77 -22.56 7.27 2.46
C SER A 77 -21.39 6.99 1.54
N LEU A 78 -21.65 7.03 0.22
CA LEU A 78 -20.60 6.91 -0.80
C LEU A 78 -19.47 7.93 -0.58
N LEU A 79 -19.80 9.15 -0.12
CA LEU A 79 -18.80 10.16 0.18
C LEU A 79 -17.86 9.71 1.30
N VAL A 80 -18.37 9.07 2.36
CA VAL A 80 -17.54 8.55 3.45
C VAL A 80 -16.69 7.37 2.98
N LEU A 81 -17.26 6.46 2.17
CA LEU A 81 -16.50 5.35 1.59
C LEU A 81 -15.36 5.82 0.68
N VAL A 82 -15.60 6.84 -0.14
CA VAL A 82 -14.57 7.47 -0.97
C VAL A 82 -13.55 8.16 -0.08
N ALA A 83 -13.97 9.02 0.85
CA ALA A 83 -13.06 9.82 1.65
C ALA A 83 -12.19 8.97 2.58
N VAL A 84 -12.80 8.09 3.36
CA VAL A 84 -12.11 7.31 4.41
C VAL A 84 -11.61 5.98 3.87
N GLY A 85 -12.44 5.25 3.13
CA GLY A 85 -12.08 3.93 2.59
C GLY A 85 -10.94 3.97 1.58
N THR A 86 -10.61 5.12 1.00
CA THR A 86 -9.49 5.25 0.03
C THR A 86 -8.32 6.10 0.54
N VAL A 87 -8.42 6.72 1.72
CA VAL A 87 -7.44 7.71 2.21
C VAL A 87 -6.01 7.17 2.22
N ALA A 88 -5.80 5.97 2.74
CA ALA A 88 -4.48 5.35 2.82
C ALA A 88 -3.90 5.04 1.43
N SER A 89 -4.74 4.72 0.45
CA SER A 89 -4.32 4.50 -0.93
C SER A 89 -4.05 5.80 -1.69
N TRP A 90 -4.70 6.90 -1.32
CA TRP A 90 -4.30 8.24 -1.77
C TRP A 90 -2.95 8.65 -1.20
N VAL A 91 -2.73 8.47 0.10
CA VAL A 91 -1.42 8.73 0.74
C VAL A 91 -0.33 7.89 0.06
N SER A 92 -0.59 6.61 -0.21
CA SER A 92 0.33 5.74 -0.94
C SER A 92 0.58 6.20 -2.38
N ALA A 93 -0.45 6.64 -3.10
CA ALA A 93 -0.32 7.14 -4.48
C ALA A 93 0.48 8.45 -4.55
N VAL A 94 0.21 9.39 -3.63
CA VAL A 94 0.94 10.66 -3.52
C VAL A 94 2.39 10.43 -3.09
N GLY A 95 2.61 9.59 -2.07
CA GLY A 95 3.95 9.21 -1.64
C GLY A 95 4.73 8.51 -2.76
N GLY A 96 4.07 7.64 -3.53
CA GLY A 96 4.59 7.00 -4.73
C GLY A 96 4.97 8.01 -5.82
N ALA A 97 4.09 8.95 -6.13
CA ALA A 97 4.37 9.99 -7.11
C ALA A 97 5.50 10.92 -6.66
N TRP A 98 5.55 11.31 -5.38
CA TRP A 98 6.64 12.12 -4.84
C TRP A 98 7.99 11.42 -5.04
N LYS A 99 8.09 10.14 -4.68
CA LYS A 99 9.36 9.40 -4.80
C LYS A 99 9.72 9.05 -6.24
N ASP A 100 8.75 8.60 -7.04
CA ASP A 100 9.02 7.99 -8.34
C ASP A 100 9.05 9.06 -9.46
N ALA A 101 8.17 10.07 -9.43
CA ALA A 101 8.00 11.01 -10.55
C ALA A 101 9.21 11.90 -10.86
N PRO A 102 10.03 12.35 -9.87
CA PRO A 102 11.24 13.10 -10.18
C PRO A 102 12.29 12.29 -10.98
N ILE A 103 12.18 10.97 -10.98
CA ILE A 103 13.15 10.05 -11.61
C ILE A 103 12.54 9.38 -12.86
N GLU A 104 11.33 8.83 -12.74
CA GLU A 104 10.66 8.08 -13.82
C GLU A 104 9.65 8.91 -14.62
N GLY A 105 9.31 10.13 -14.17
CA GLY A 105 8.21 10.93 -14.71
C GLY A 105 6.84 10.55 -14.12
N PHE A 106 5.83 11.41 -14.34
CA PHE A 106 4.49 11.19 -13.81
C PHE A 106 3.61 10.41 -14.80
N GLU A 107 3.01 9.31 -14.33
CA GLU A 107 2.09 8.49 -15.13
C GLU A 107 0.69 8.45 -14.51
N THR A 108 -0.27 9.11 -15.17
CA THR A 108 -1.64 9.32 -14.68
C THR A 108 -2.38 8.03 -14.35
N LEU A 109 -2.35 7.03 -15.24
CA LEU A 109 -3.05 5.76 -15.02
C LEU A 109 -2.44 4.96 -13.86
N LYS A 110 -1.12 5.03 -13.68
CA LYS A 110 -0.44 4.39 -12.54
C LYS A 110 -0.81 5.07 -11.23
N PHE A 111 -0.99 6.40 -11.24
CA PHE A 111 -1.36 7.20 -10.08
C PHE A 111 -2.76 6.86 -9.55
N PHE A 112 -3.78 6.81 -10.42
CA PHE A 112 -5.16 6.55 -9.99
C PHE A 112 -5.49 5.07 -9.73
N ARG A 113 -4.60 4.13 -10.13
CA ARG A 113 -4.84 2.70 -9.95
C ARG A 113 -5.12 2.32 -8.49
N SER A 114 -4.29 2.77 -7.55
CA SER A 114 -4.41 2.42 -6.13
C SER A 114 -5.68 2.96 -5.48
N PRO A 115 -6.04 4.26 -5.62
CA PRO A 115 -7.32 4.75 -5.14
C PRO A 115 -8.52 4.01 -5.75
N GLY A 116 -8.46 3.70 -7.05
CA GLY A 116 -9.55 2.98 -7.72
C GLY A 116 -9.77 1.56 -7.17
N ILE A 117 -8.69 0.79 -6.99
CA ILE A 117 -8.76 -0.55 -6.38
C ILE A 117 -9.22 -0.46 -4.92
N ALA A 118 -8.77 0.56 -4.18
CA ALA A 118 -9.17 0.77 -2.80
C ALA A 118 -10.66 1.07 -2.66
N LEU A 119 -11.24 1.83 -3.60
CA LEU A 119 -12.67 2.09 -3.62
C LEU A 119 -13.47 0.80 -3.79
N VAL A 120 -13.04 -0.10 -4.68
CA VAL A 120 -13.69 -1.41 -4.87
C VAL A 120 -13.67 -2.21 -3.57
N TYR A 121 -12.52 -2.28 -2.88
CA TYR A 121 -12.45 -2.98 -1.60
C TYR A 121 -13.23 -2.26 -0.50
N ALA A 122 -13.23 -0.93 -0.44
CA ALA A 122 -14.02 -0.18 0.53
C ALA A 122 -15.53 -0.46 0.37
N LEU A 123 -16.04 -0.54 -0.86
CA LEU A 123 -17.43 -0.88 -1.14
C LEU A 123 -17.80 -2.31 -0.74
N LEU A 124 -16.88 -3.26 -0.92
CA LEU A 124 -17.11 -4.65 -0.52
C LEU A 124 -17.06 -4.82 1.00
N LEU A 125 -16.07 -4.19 1.65
CA LEU A 125 -15.80 -4.36 3.08
C LEU A 125 -16.72 -3.51 3.96
N SER A 126 -17.32 -2.44 3.44
CA SER A 126 -18.32 -1.65 4.17
C SER A 126 -19.55 -2.46 4.54
N ARG A 127 -19.82 -3.57 3.85
CA ARG A 127 -20.88 -4.52 4.23
C ARG A 127 -20.56 -5.33 5.48
N MET A 128 -19.29 -5.37 5.87
CA MET A 128 -18.79 -6.24 6.95
C MET A 128 -18.35 -5.46 8.19
N THR A 129 -18.30 -4.13 8.16
CA THR A 129 -17.91 -3.30 9.30
C THR A 129 -18.45 -1.89 9.18
N ASP A 130 -18.80 -1.30 10.33
CA ASP A 130 -19.03 0.15 10.46
C ASP A 130 -17.83 0.89 11.07
N ASP A 131 -16.74 0.18 11.36
CA ASP A 131 -15.52 0.79 11.88
C ASP A 131 -14.70 1.40 10.74
N LEU A 132 -14.64 2.73 10.71
CA LEU A 132 -14.00 3.51 9.66
C LEU A 132 -12.48 3.27 9.57
N LEU A 133 -11.82 3.05 10.71
CA LEU A 133 -10.39 2.76 10.73
C LEU A 133 -10.11 1.37 10.20
N LEU A 134 -10.90 0.38 10.63
CA LEU A 134 -10.80 -0.99 10.15
C LEU A 134 -11.09 -1.07 8.65
N LEU A 135 -12.08 -0.30 8.17
CA LEU A 135 -12.39 -0.18 6.75
C LEU A 135 -11.19 0.38 5.96
N ALA A 136 -10.64 1.52 6.40
CA ALA A 136 -9.52 2.18 5.73
C ALA A 136 -8.24 1.32 5.70
N LEU A 137 -7.93 0.64 6.81
CA LEU A 137 -6.76 -0.25 6.89
C LEU A 137 -6.97 -1.49 6.03
N ALA A 138 -8.14 -2.14 6.14
CA ALA A 138 -8.40 -3.34 5.38
C ALA A 138 -8.42 -3.09 3.86
N SER A 139 -9.10 -2.03 3.41
CA SER A 139 -9.15 -1.65 1.99
C SER A 139 -7.76 -1.36 1.43
N ALA A 140 -6.91 -0.65 2.21
CA ALA A 140 -5.53 -0.37 1.84
C ALA A 140 -4.71 -1.66 1.71
N GLY A 141 -4.81 -2.57 2.67
CA GLY A 141 -4.03 -3.81 2.64
C GLY A 141 -4.43 -4.74 1.49
N TYR A 142 -5.73 -4.88 1.21
CA TYR A 142 -6.17 -5.61 0.02
C TYR A 142 -5.69 -4.95 -1.27
N THR A 143 -5.70 -3.61 -1.33
CA THR A 143 -5.18 -2.86 -2.47
C THR A 143 -3.70 -3.14 -2.71
N VAL A 144 -2.88 -3.10 -1.66
CA VAL A 144 -1.44 -3.38 -1.78
C VAL A 144 -1.22 -4.84 -2.17
N ALA A 145 -1.87 -5.79 -1.49
CA ALA A 145 -1.76 -7.22 -1.81
C ALA A 145 -2.12 -7.52 -3.27
N THR A 146 -3.19 -6.92 -3.78
CA THR A 146 -3.61 -7.06 -5.18
C THR A 146 -2.60 -6.47 -6.15
N ILE A 147 -2.12 -5.25 -5.89
CA ILE A 147 -1.14 -4.58 -6.76
C ILE A 147 0.20 -5.32 -6.75
N GLU A 148 0.68 -5.80 -5.60
CA GLU A 148 1.92 -6.56 -5.49
C GLU A 148 1.82 -7.92 -6.19
N THR A 149 0.69 -8.63 -6.04
CA THR A 149 0.43 -9.89 -6.78
C THR A 149 0.44 -9.63 -8.29
N TYR A 150 -0.33 -8.64 -8.74
CA TYR A 150 -0.43 -8.23 -10.14
C TYR A 150 0.95 -7.89 -10.73
N LYS A 151 1.74 -7.07 -10.02
CA LYS A 151 3.08 -6.67 -10.47
C LYS A 151 4.04 -7.85 -10.52
N THR A 152 3.95 -8.78 -9.56
CA THR A 152 4.88 -9.92 -9.44
C THR A 152 4.71 -10.93 -10.55
N PHE A 153 3.47 -11.25 -10.92
CA PHE A 153 3.18 -12.37 -11.83
C PHE A 153 2.78 -11.96 -13.25
N LEU A 154 2.13 -10.81 -13.44
CA LEU A 154 1.63 -10.41 -14.77
C LEU A 154 2.61 -9.55 -15.57
N PHE A 155 3.69 -9.05 -14.95
CA PHE A 155 4.71 -8.24 -15.63
C PHE A 155 6.13 -8.76 -15.37
N PRO A 156 6.45 -9.96 -15.87
CA PRO A 156 7.67 -10.65 -15.49
C PRO A 156 8.96 -10.08 -16.11
N SER A 157 8.87 -9.18 -17.09
CA SER A 157 9.87 -9.07 -18.15
C SER A 157 11.07 -8.16 -17.89
N ARG A 158 11.07 -7.27 -16.88
CA ARG A 158 12.24 -6.41 -16.54
C ARG A 158 12.25 -5.98 -15.06
N PRO A 159 13.42 -5.66 -14.47
CA PRO A 159 13.49 -4.86 -13.25
C PRO A 159 12.64 -3.59 -13.42
N ARG A 160 11.83 -3.26 -12.41
CA ARG A 160 10.88 -2.13 -12.46
C ARG A 160 11.02 -1.29 -11.19
N GLY A 161 10.66 -0.01 -11.31
CA GLY A 161 10.69 0.92 -10.19
C GLY A 161 12.11 1.10 -9.68
N LYS A 162 12.29 0.91 -8.37
CA LYS A 162 13.57 1.07 -7.66
C LYS A 162 14.79 0.32 -8.21
N PHE A 163 14.63 -0.60 -9.17
CA PHE A 163 15.73 -1.33 -9.79
C PHE A 163 15.76 -1.23 -11.32
N SER A 164 15.03 -0.29 -11.94
CA SER A 164 14.88 -0.20 -13.41
C SER A 164 16.21 -0.24 -14.18
N ASP A 165 17.24 0.41 -13.66
CA ASP A 165 18.54 0.55 -14.33
C ASP A 165 19.61 -0.39 -13.75
N LYS A 166 19.19 -1.39 -12.95
CA LYS A 166 20.11 -2.30 -12.28
C LYS A 166 20.16 -3.65 -13.01
N PRO A 167 21.34 -4.29 -13.06
CA PRO A 167 21.48 -5.60 -13.69
C PRO A 167 20.71 -6.68 -12.92
N VAL A 168 20.17 -7.65 -13.65
CA VAL A 168 19.53 -8.83 -13.04
C VAL A 168 20.61 -9.79 -12.55
N LEU A 169 20.84 -9.85 -11.25
CA LEU A 169 21.88 -10.71 -10.64
C LEU A 169 21.50 -12.19 -10.60
N TYR A 170 20.20 -12.51 -10.54
CA TYR A 170 19.70 -13.89 -10.37
C TYR A 170 18.60 -14.22 -11.39
N PRO A 171 18.94 -14.39 -12.68
CA PRO A 171 17.96 -14.61 -13.75
C PRO A 171 17.11 -15.88 -13.54
N ASP A 172 17.67 -16.92 -12.91
CA ASP A 172 16.94 -18.15 -12.60
C ASP A 172 15.73 -17.97 -11.69
N MET A 173 15.74 -16.93 -10.83
CA MET A 173 14.62 -16.61 -9.96
C MET A 173 13.37 -16.21 -10.76
N LEU A 174 13.52 -15.72 -11.99
CA LEU A 174 12.40 -15.40 -12.88
C LEU A 174 11.60 -16.65 -13.28
N ARG A 175 12.28 -17.81 -13.39
CA ARG A 175 11.65 -19.11 -13.64
C ARG A 175 11.13 -19.72 -12.33
N ARG A 176 11.95 -19.74 -11.28
CA ARG A 176 11.57 -20.35 -9.99
C ARG A 176 10.31 -19.73 -9.38
N ARG A 177 10.11 -18.41 -9.52
CA ARG A 177 8.89 -17.76 -9.00
C ARG A 177 7.59 -18.31 -9.61
N GLN A 178 7.63 -18.87 -10.83
CA GLN A 178 6.45 -19.43 -11.47
C GLN A 178 5.91 -20.66 -10.71
N ALA A 179 6.77 -21.39 -10.00
CA ALA A 179 6.35 -22.49 -9.14
C ALA A 179 5.47 -22.03 -7.97
N PHE A 180 5.51 -20.74 -7.60
CA PHE A 180 4.64 -20.18 -6.56
C PHE A 180 3.30 -19.69 -7.09
N VAL A 181 3.08 -19.62 -8.40
CA VAL A 181 1.81 -19.17 -8.98
C VAL A 181 0.62 -19.98 -8.46
N PRO A 182 0.65 -21.33 -8.42
CA PRO A 182 -0.47 -22.12 -7.89
C PRO A 182 -0.79 -21.78 -6.43
N LEU A 183 0.25 -21.57 -5.60
CA LEU A 183 0.08 -21.17 -4.20
C LEU A 183 -0.62 -19.82 -4.09
N TYR A 184 -0.20 -18.82 -4.87
CA TYR A 184 -0.84 -17.50 -4.86
C TYR A 184 -2.28 -17.55 -5.36
N VAL A 185 -2.57 -18.33 -6.42
CA VAL A 185 -3.93 -18.55 -6.91
C VAL A 185 -4.80 -19.18 -5.82
N PHE A 186 -4.28 -20.20 -5.13
CA PHE A 186 -4.99 -20.83 -4.02
C PHE A 186 -5.26 -19.85 -2.86
N LEU A 187 -4.26 -19.06 -2.46
CA LEU A 187 -4.44 -18.04 -1.41
C LEU A 187 -5.49 -17.00 -1.78
N TRP A 188 -5.49 -16.52 -3.04
CA TRP A 188 -6.53 -15.61 -3.52
C TRP A 188 -7.91 -16.26 -3.57
N ALA A 189 -8.00 -17.53 -3.96
CA ALA A 189 -9.27 -18.26 -3.93
C ALA A 189 -9.83 -18.35 -2.50
N VAL A 190 -8.98 -18.67 -1.50
CA VAL A 190 -9.37 -18.69 -0.07
C VAL A 190 -9.80 -17.31 0.41
N ILE A 191 -9.06 -16.26 0.07
CA ILE A 191 -9.39 -14.87 0.42
C ILE A 191 -10.74 -14.46 -0.17
N LEU A 192 -10.96 -14.72 -1.46
CA LEU A 192 -12.19 -14.35 -2.15
C LEU A 192 -13.39 -15.17 -1.65
N ALA A 193 -13.20 -16.46 -1.37
CA ALA A 193 -14.22 -17.30 -0.75
C ALA A 193 -14.60 -16.76 0.65
N GLY A 194 -13.60 -16.38 1.46
CA GLY A 194 -13.82 -15.78 2.77
C GLY A 194 -14.55 -14.44 2.70
N LEU A 195 -14.18 -13.57 1.74
CA LEU A 195 -14.90 -12.31 1.49
C LEU A 195 -16.36 -12.57 1.07
N GLY A 196 -16.58 -13.51 0.14
CA GLY A 196 -17.91 -13.87 -0.32
C GLY A 196 -18.79 -14.47 0.78
N ALA A 197 -18.25 -15.36 1.61
CA ALA A 197 -18.95 -15.91 2.76
C ALA A 197 -19.30 -14.82 3.79
N GLY A 198 -18.36 -13.91 4.06
CA GLY A 198 -18.57 -12.78 4.95
C GLY A 198 -19.69 -11.84 4.49
N ILE A 199 -19.70 -11.47 3.21
CA ILE A 199 -20.75 -10.61 2.64
C ILE A 199 -22.12 -11.32 2.68
N ARG A 200 -22.18 -12.62 2.37
CA ARG A 200 -23.44 -13.38 2.44
C ARG A 200 -24.01 -13.45 3.85
N ALA A 201 -23.18 -13.53 4.88
CA ALA A 201 -23.63 -13.54 6.26
C ALA A 201 -24.20 -12.20 6.74
N THR A 202 -24.01 -11.12 5.98
CA THR A 202 -24.48 -9.76 6.29
C THR A 202 -25.72 -9.34 5.49
N LEU A 203 -26.21 -10.19 4.59
CA LEU A 203 -27.45 -10.02 3.81
C LEU A 203 -28.59 -10.80 4.47
#